data_AF-A0A7K0I687-F1
#
_entry.id   AF-A0A7K0I687-F1
#
_cell.length_a   1.000
_cell.length_b   1.000
_cell.length_c   1.000
_cell.angle_alpha   90.00
_cell.angle_beta   90.00
_cell.angle_gamma   90.00
#
_symmetry.space_group_name_H-M   'P 1'
#
loop_
_entity.id
_entity.type
_entity.pdbx_description
1 polymer ?
#
loop_
_entity_poly.entity_id
_entity_poly.type
_entity_poly.pdbx_seq_one_letter_code
_entity_poly.pdbx_strand_id
1 'polypeptide(L)' 'MALQFHLVQRKNLSKNVEVGKEKLYYAQTRATGTCSFDELCEIVAESSTASSGDVKVVIDRVIKFLLLFLARGEVVQ' A
#
# COMPACT_ATOMS: atom_id res chain seq x y z
N MET A 1 6.34 -14.06 -2.21
CA MET A 1 6.49 -13.38 -3.52
C MET A 1 7.80 -12.60 -3.51
N ALA A 2 8.66 -12.75 -4.52
CA ALA A 2 9.93 -12.02 -4.56
C ALA A 2 9.69 -10.57 -5.04
N LEU A 3 10.12 -9.59 -4.24
CA LEU A 3 10.00 -8.17 -4.58
C LEU A 3 11.08 -7.79 -5.60
N GLN A 4 10.67 -7.33 -6.78
CA GLN A 4 11.60 -6.75 -7.76
C GLN A 4 11.91 -5.30 -7.39
N PHE A 5 13.19 -4.95 -7.25
CA PHE A 5 13.62 -3.60 -6.94
C PHE A 5 14.68 -3.12 -7.94
N HIS A 6 14.72 -1.81 -8.19
CA HIS A 6 15.80 -1.16 -8.91
C HIS A 6 16.60 -0.28 -7.92
N LEU A 7 17.92 -0.30 -8.03
CA LEU A 7 18.81 0.54 -7.23
C LEU A 7 18.86 1.94 -7.83
N VAL A 8 18.32 2.92 -7.12
CA VAL A 8 18.38 4.33 -7.50
C VAL A 8 19.37 5.06 -6.62
N GLN A 9 20.31 5.78 -7.24
CA GLN A 9 21.21 6.67 -6.50
C GLN A 9 20.44 7.91 -6.04
N ARG A 10 20.34 8.13 -4.73
CA ARG A 10 19.81 9.40 -4.17
C ARG A 10 20.80 10.01 -3.21
N LYS A 11 20.68 11.33 -3.01
CA LYS A 11 21.52 12.09 -2.10
C LYS A 11 21.35 11.57 -0.67
N ASN A 12 22.46 11.38 0.02
CA ASN A 12 22.48 10.92 1.40
C ASN A 12 21.93 12.03 2.31
N LEU A 13 20.82 11.76 3.01
CA LEU A 13 20.14 12.70 3.91
C LEU A 13 20.53 12.50 5.39
N SER A 14 21.50 11.63 5.66
CA SER A 14 22.02 11.40 7.01
C SER A 14 22.76 12.63 7.53
N LYS A 15 22.58 13.00 8.81
CA LYS A 15 23.11 14.25 9.40
C LYS A 15 24.64 14.35 9.41
N ASN A 16 25.37 13.25 9.25
CA ASN A 16 26.84 13.19 9.19
C ASN A 16 27.27 12.45 7.92
N VAL A 17 27.37 13.15 6.78
CA VAL A 17 27.88 12.58 5.54
C VAL A 17 29.39 12.81 5.46
N GLU A 18 30.17 11.73 5.45
CA GLU A 18 31.60 11.76 5.18
C GLU A 18 31.86 12.26 3.74
N VAL A 19 32.85 13.15 3.57
CA VAL A 19 33.25 13.71 2.26
C VAL A 19 33.63 12.56 1.32
N GLY A 20 32.80 12.34 0.29
CA GLY A 20 32.97 11.26 -0.70
C GLY A 20 31.83 10.22 -0.79
N LYS A 21 30.86 10.23 0.14
CA LYS A 21 29.67 9.32 0.12
C LYS A 21 28.35 10.09 0.00
N GLU A 22 28.30 11.04 -0.93
CA GLU A 22 27.15 11.91 -1.13
C GLU A 22 25.95 11.21 -1.79
N LYS A 23 26.16 10.05 -2.43
CA LYS A 23 25.12 9.28 -3.12
C LYS A 23 25.07 7.85 -2.58
N LEU A 24 23.92 7.45 -2.03
CA LEU A 24 23.63 6.08 -1.62
C LEU A 24 22.68 5.44 -2.63
N TYR A 25 22.85 4.13 -2.85
CA TYR A 25 21.91 3.33 -3.62
C TYR A 25 20.74 2.92 -2.72
N TYR A 26 19.55 3.42 -3.02
CA TYR A 26 18.32 3.00 -2.37
C TYR A 26 17.60 1.99 -3.26
N ALA A 27 17.11 0.90 -2.66
CA ALA A 27 16.22 -0.01 -3.34
C ALA A 27 14.85 0.67 -3.51
N GLN A 28 14.48 0.98 -4.75
CA GLN A 28 13.14 1.41 -5.09
C GLN A 28 12.37 0.20 -5.62
N THR A 29 11.26 -0.15 -4.96
CA THR A 29 10.37 -1.21 -5.42
C THR A 29 9.83 -0.85 -6.79
N ARG A 30 9.93 -1.77 -7.76
CA ARG A 30 9.26 -1.61 -9.04
C ARG A 30 7.78 -1.88 -8.84
N ALA A 31 6.93 -0.88 -9.11
CA ALA A 31 5.49 -1.08 -9.16
C ALA A 31 5.20 -2.05 -10.32
N THR A 32 4.76 -3.27 -9.98
CA THR A 32 4.47 -4.32 -10.98
C THR A 32 3.13 -4.07 -11.70
N GLY A 33 2.29 -3.20 -11.15
CA GLY A 33 1.03 -2.76 -11.73
C GLY A 33 0.21 -1.99 -10.71
N THR A 34 -0.93 -1.46 -11.15
CA THR A 34 -1.99 -0.92 -10.30
C THR A 34 -3.15 -1.90 -10.32
N CYS A 35 -3.62 -2.34 -9.16
CA CYS A 35 -4.86 -3.11 -9.07
C CYS A 35 -6.02 -2.12 -8.91
N SER A 36 -7.02 -2.24 -9.78
CA SER A 36 -8.23 -1.43 -9.71
C SER A 36 -9.19 -1.96 -8.64
N PHE A 37 -10.12 -1.10 -8.21
CA PHE A 37 -11.11 -1.48 -7.20
C PHE A 37 -12.03 -2.62 -7.68
N ASP A 38 -12.41 -2.61 -8.95
CA ASP A 38 -13.27 -3.65 -9.52
C ASP A 38 -12.55 -5.00 -9.61
N GLU A 39 -11.29 -5.02 -10.06
CA GLU A 39 -10.47 -6.25 -10.07
C GLU A 39 -10.30 -6.83 -8.67
N LEU A 40 -10.08 -5.98 -7.66
CA LEU A 40 -10.00 -6.43 -6.27
C LEU A 40 -11.30 -7.07 -5.81
N CYS A 41 -12.44 -6.44 -6.12
CA CYS A 41 -13.76 -6.97 -5.77
C CYS A 41 -14.04 -8.32 -6.45
N GLU A 42 -13.63 -8.47 -7.71
CA GLU A 42 -13.75 -9.73 -8.46
C GLU A 42 -12.89 -10.84 -7.87
N ILE A 43 -11.60 -10.58 -7.58
CA ILE A 43 -10.69 -11.56 -6.99
C ILE A 43 -11.21 -12.05 -5.62
N VAL A 44 -11.73 -11.14 -4.81
CA VAL A 44 -12.30 -11.49 -3.51
C VAL A 44 -13.58 -12.29 -3.70
N ALA A 45 -14.48 -11.90 -4.61
CA ALA A 45 -15.71 -12.62 -4.90
C ALA A 45 -15.43 -14.06 -5.37
N GLU A 46 -14.48 -14.25 -6.29
CA GLU A 46 -14.03 -15.58 -6.75
C GLU A 46 -13.56 -16.47 -5.59
N SER A 47 -12.89 -15.87 -4.60
CA SER A 47 -12.31 -16.60 -3.47
C SER A 47 -13.30 -16.87 -2.33
N SER A 48 -14.42 -16.13 -2.25
CA SER A 48 -15.23 -16.05 -1.01
C SER A 48 -16.70 -16.43 -1.13
N THR A 49 -17.12 -17.05 -2.25
CA THR A 49 -18.53 -17.38 -2.58
C THR A 49 -19.52 -16.21 -2.48
N ALA A 50 -19.02 -15.00 -2.26
CA ALA A 50 -19.76 -13.75 -2.21
C ALA A 50 -19.88 -13.16 -3.62
N SER A 51 -20.93 -12.38 -3.87
CA SER A 51 -21.03 -11.63 -5.12
C SER A 51 -20.11 -10.40 -5.08
N SER A 52 -19.71 -9.88 -6.24
CA SER A 52 -18.97 -8.61 -6.34
C SER A 52 -19.73 -7.45 -5.66
N GLY A 53 -21.07 -7.49 -5.67
CA GLY A 53 -21.90 -6.52 -4.95
C GLY A 53 -21.71 -6.58 -3.44
N ASP A 54 -21.70 -7.78 -2.86
CA ASP A 54 -21.50 -7.98 -1.42
C ASP A 54 -20.13 -7.47 -0.97
N VAL A 55 -19.08 -7.75 -1.76
CA VAL A 55 -17.71 -7.30 -1.47
C VAL A 55 -17.63 -5.76 -1.46
N LYS A 56 -18.26 -5.10 -2.43
CA LYS A 56 -18.30 -3.63 -2.51
C LYS A 56 -18.98 -3.02 -1.27
N VAL A 57 -20.10 -3.60 -0.85
CA VAL A 57 -20.84 -3.13 0.33
C VAL A 57 -20.01 -3.30 1.61
N VAL A 58 -19.31 -4.43 1.76
CA VAL A 58 -18.45 -4.67 2.92
C VAL A 58 -17.31 -3.65 2.96
N ILE A 59 -16.63 -3.40 1.84
CA ILE A 59 -15.52 -2.44 1.80
C ILE A 59 -15.99 -1.01 2.12
N ASP A 60 -17.11 -0.57 1.53
CA ASP A 60 -17.69 0.75 1.82
C ASP A 60 -18.03 0.89 3.32
N ARG A 61 -18.60 -0.18 3.90
CA ARG A 61 -18.98 -0.17 5.31
C ARG A 61 -17.77 -0.17 6.25
N VAL A 62 -16.71 -0.87 5.90
CA VAL A 62 -15.43 -0.87 6.65
C VAL A 62 -14.83 0.54 6.66
N ILE A 63 -14.78 1.22 5.51
CA ILE A 63 -14.29 2.61 5.43
C ILE A 63 -15.13 3.53 6.33
N LYS A 64 -16.45 3.38 6.31
CA LYS A 64 -17.34 4.19 7.15
C LYS A 64 -17.11 3.96 8.64
N PHE A 65 -16.83 2.73 9.07
CA PHE A 65 -16.51 2.44 10.47
C PHE A 65 -15.10 2.94 10.86
N LEU A 66 -14.11 2.81 9.97
CA LEU A 66 -12.77 3.37 10.16
C LEU A 66 -12.84 4.87 10.43
N LEU A 67 -13.61 5.62 9.64
CA LEU A 67 -13.81 7.05 9.84
C LEU A 67 -14.51 7.37 11.16
N LEU A 68 -15.47 6.54 11.57
CA LEU A 68 -16.19 6.72 12.82
C LEU A 68 -15.30 6.48 14.04
N PHE A 69 -14.43 5.45 14.01
CA PHE A 69 -13.47 5.20 15.09
C PHE A 69 -12.37 6.26 15.12
N LEU A 70 -11.89 6.69 13.95
CA LEU A 70 -10.94 7.79 13.87
C LEU A 70 -11.53 9.10 14.45
N ALA A 71 -12.82 9.37 14.18
CA ALA A 71 -13.52 10.52 14.76
C ALA A 71 -13.69 10.43 16.28
N ARG A 72 -13.67 9.22 16.86
CA ARG A 72 -13.65 8.99 18.31
C ARG A 72 -12.26 9.12 18.92
N GLY A 73 -11.22 9.33 18.11
CA GLY A 73 -9.83 9.36 18.55
C GLY A 73 -9.22 7.98 18.78
N GLU A 74 -9.88 6.92 18.30
CA GLU A 74 -9.38 5.55 18.40
C GLU A 74 -8.37 5.26 17.27
N VAL A 75 -7.34 4.48 17.56
CA VAL A 75 -6.39 4.00 16.55
C VAL A 75 -6.93 2.72 15.94
N VAL A 76 -7.19 2.72 14.63
CA VAL A 76 -7.61 1.52 13.89
C VAL A 76 -6.43 0.91 13.14
N GLN A 77 -6.31 -0.41 13.17
CA GLN A 77 -5.22 -1.18 12.55
C GLN A 77 -5.74 -2.11 11.46
#